data_AF-A0A7J3AA33-F1
#
_entry.id   AF-A0A7J3AA33-F1
#
_cell.length_a   1.000
_cell.length_b   1.000
_cell.length_c   1.000
_cell.angle_alpha   90.00
_cell.angle_beta   90.00
_cell.angle_gamma   90.00
#
_symmetry.space_group_name_H-M   'P 1'
#
loop_
_entity.id
_entity.type
_entity.pdbx_description
1 polymer ?
#
loop_
_entity_poly.entity_id
_entity_poly.type
_entity_poly.pdbx_seq_one_letter_code
_entity_poly.pdbx_strand_id
1 'polypeptide(L)'
;MEISSISLIEMELIYRSEKRGEHLLKDLAALAALPNVRYVALTPDVAVASVYLRQTLNLNFFDSHYAATALTLDRKIISFDQSYGRVPGLICIKPETI
;
A
#
# COMPACT_ATOMS: atom_id res chain seq x y z
N MET A 1 11.30 7.36 3.22
CA MET A 1 9.92 6.84 3.29
C MET A 1 9.79 5.68 2.33
N GLU A 2 9.02 4.65 2.68
CA GLU A 2 8.82 3.47 1.83
C GLU A 2 7.37 3.43 1.34
N ILE A 3 7.17 3.11 0.07
CA ILE A 3 5.84 2.97 -0.55
C ILE A 3 5.74 1.59 -1.17
N SER A 4 4.67 0.85 -0.90
CA SER A 4 4.42 -0.41 -1.60
C SER A 4 4.20 -0.15 -3.09
N SER A 5 4.88 -0.89 -3.97
CA SER A 5 4.67 -0.75 -5.42
C SER A 5 3.23 -1.11 -5.84
N ILE A 6 2.48 -1.81 -4.98
CA ILE A 6 1.06 -2.09 -5.16
C ILE A 6 0.22 -0.81 -5.23
N SER A 7 0.64 0.27 -4.56
CA SER A 7 -0.05 1.57 -4.63
C SER A 7 -0.03 2.18 -6.02
N LEU A 8 0.98 1.85 -6.85
CA LEU A 8 1.01 2.25 -8.25
C LEU A 8 -0.07 1.50 -9.05
N ILE A 9 -0.23 0.20 -8.81
CA ILE A 9 -1.27 -0.62 -9.46
C ILE A 9 -2.68 -0.18 -9.01
N GLU A 10 -2.86 0.13 -7.72
CA GLU A 10 -4.14 0.66 -7.21
C GLU A 10 -4.48 1.98 -7.91
N MET A 11 -3.51 2.88 -8.05
CA MET A 11 -3.69 4.15 -8.76
C MET A 11 -4.07 3.93 -10.23
N GLU A 12 -3.39 3.03 -10.95
CA GLU A 12 -3.75 2.68 -12.34
C GLU A 12 -5.19 2.16 -12.44
N LEU A 13 -5.62 1.30 -11.50
CA LEU A 13 -6.98 0.78 -11.45
C LEU A 13 -8.00 1.89 -11.21
N ILE A 14 -7.75 2.77 -10.24
CA ILE A 14 -8.64 3.89 -9.92
C ILE A 14 -8.75 4.83 -11.12
N TYR A 15 -7.63 5.27 -11.70
CA TYR A 15 -7.61 6.16 -12.87
C TYR A 15 -8.36 5.56 -14.05
N ARG A 16 -8.21 4.26 -14.29
CA ARG A 16 -8.96 3.54 -15.33
C ARG A 16 -10.46 3.54 -15.03
N SER A 17 -10.85 3.26 -13.78
CA SER A 17 -12.26 3.21 -13.38
C SER A 17 -12.95 4.57 -13.46
N GLU A 18 -12.22 5.65 -13.17
CA GLU A 18 -12.70 7.03 -13.22
C GLU A 18 -12.60 7.67 -14.62
N LYS A 19 -12.08 6.94 -15.63
CA LYS A 19 -11.80 7.45 -16.99
C LYS A 19 -10.85 8.67 -17.00
N ARG A 20 -9.84 8.67 -16.13
CA ARG A 20 -8.83 9.73 -15.97
C ARG A 20 -7.44 9.32 -16.47
N GLY A 21 -7.39 8.38 -17.42
CA GLY A 21 -6.15 7.78 -17.90
C GLY A 21 -5.16 8.78 -18.51
N GLU A 22 -5.66 9.91 -19.03
CA GLU A 22 -4.86 11.01 -19.58
C GLU A 22 -3.93 11.68 -18.56
N HIS A 23 -4.26 11.61 -17.26
CA HIS A 23 -3.44 12.18 -16.18
C HIS A 23 -2.43 11.19 -15.61
N LEU A 24 -2.63 9.88 -15.84
CA LEU A 24 -1.91 8.80 -15.17
C LEU A 24 -0.39 8.89 -15.35
N LEU A 25 0.08 9.11 -16.58
CA LEU A 25 1.52 9.19 -16.87
C LEU A 25 2.19 10.32 -16.09
N LYS A 26 1.57 11.51 -16.09
CA LYS A 26 2.11 12.69 -15.40
C LYS A 26 2.20 12.43 -13.89
N ASP A 27 1.15 11.86 -13.32
CA ASP A 27 1.06 11.68 -11.87
C ASP A 27 1.97 10.52 -11.40
N LEU A 28 2.07 9.41 -12.15
CA LEU A 28 3.04 8.34 -11.88
C LEU A 28 4.48 8.83 -12.03
N ALA A 29 4.79 9.66 -13.04
CA ALA A 29 6.12 10.24 -13.20
C ALA A 29 6.48 11.17 -12.02
N ALA A 30 5.52 11.95 -11.52
CA ALA A 30 5.72 12.78 -10.34
C ALA A 30 5.99 11.95 -9.08
N LEU A 31 5.23 10.87 -8.87
CA LEU A 31 5.44 9.92 -7.78
C LEU A 31 6.82 9.26 -7.85
N ALA A 32 7.23 8.80 -9.05
CA ALA A 32 8.53 8.18 -9.27
C ALA A 32 9.72 9.14 -9.03
N ALA A 33 9.50 10.45 -9.19
CA ALA A 33 10.51 11.49 -8.98
C ALA A 33 10.59 12.00 -7.52
N LEU A 34 9.76 11.49 -6.59
CA LEU A 34 9.79 11.94 -5.20
C LEU A 34 11.14 11.67 -4.53
N PRO A 35 11.79 12.69 -3.95
CA PRO A 35 13.06 12.50 -3.27
C PRO A 35 12.86 11.71 -1.97
N ASN A 36 13.85 10.90 -1.59
CA ASN A 36 13.87 10.13 -0.33
C ASN A 36 12.70 9.13 -0.17
N VAL A 37 12.07 8.75 -1.28
CA VAL A 37 11.06 7.69 -1.36
C VAL A 37 11.70 6.45 -1.99
N ARG A 38 11.44 5.28 -1.39
CA ARG A 38 11.80 3.98 -1.95
C ARG A 38 10.54 3.17 -2.21
N TYR A 39 10.42 2.61 -3.41
CA TYR A 39 9.35 1.69 -3.74
C TYR A 39 9.74 0.26 -3.35
N VAL A 40 8.86 -0.41 -2.63
CA VAL A 40 9.02 -1.79 -2.18
C VAL A 40 8.26 -2.70 -3.13
N ALA A 41 8.99 -3.55 -3.84
CA ALA A 41 8.42 -4.45 -4.84
C ALA A 41 7.52 -5.51 -4.22
N LEU A 42 6.47 -5.93 -4.94
CA LEU A 42 5.72 -7.13 -4.61
C LEU A 42 6.62 -8.35 -4.72
N THR A 43 6.72 -9.12 -3.64
CA THR A 43 7.40 -10.43 -3.62
C THR A 43 6.36 -11.55 -3.48
N PRO A 44 6.70 -12.80 -3.83
CA PRO A 44 5.84 -13.96 -3.56
C PRO A 44 5.43 -14.07 -2.08
N ASP A 45 6.34 -13.79 -1.16
CA ASP A 45 6.07 -13.84 0.29
C ASP A 45 5.00 -12.81 0.70
N VAL A 46 5.10 -11.58 0.18
CA VAL A 46 4.09 -10.53 0.41
C VAL A 46 2.74 -10.96 -0.20
N ALA A 47 2.73 -11.57 -1.38
CA ALA A 47 1.49 -12.05 -2.02
C ALA A 47 0.82 -13.17 -1.22
N VAL A 48 1.59 -14.14 -0.70
CA VAL A 48 1.06 -15.22 0.14
C VAL A 48 0.54 -14.66 1.46
N ALA A 49 1.30 -13.79 2.11
CA ALA A 49 0.90 -13.14 3.36
C ALA A 49 -0.37 -12.29 3.17
N SER A 50 -0.52 -11.57 2.05
CA SER A 50 -1.72 -10.77 1.79
C SER A 50 -2.98 -11.64 1.67
N VAL A 51 -2.89 -12.80 1.02
CA VAL A 51 -4.00 -13.76 0.93
C VAL A 51 -4.40 -14.24 2.32
N TYR A 52 -3.43 -14.61 3.14
CA TYR A 52 -3.66 -15.05 4.52
C TYR A 52 -4.35 -13.96 5.36
N LEU A 53 -3.83 -12.73 5.33
CA LEU A 53 -4.40 -11.60 6.08
C LEU A 53 -5.82 -11.26 5.60
N ARG A 54 -6.09 -11.33 4.30
CA ARG A 54 -7.43 -11.10 3.74
C ARG A 54 -8.43 -12.16 4.22
N GLN A 55 -8.04 -13.43 4.23
CA GLN A 55 -8.90 -14.52 4.68
C GLN A 55 -9.17 -14.50 6.19
N THR A 56 -8.18 -14.09 6.99
CA THR A 56 -8.26 -14.15 8.45
C THR A 56 -8.79 -12.87 9.10
N LEU A 57 -8.52 -11.71 8.49
CA LEU A 57 -8.87 -10.40 9.05
C LEU A 57 -9.89 -9.65 8.20
N ASN A 58 -10.38 -10.21 7.09
CA ASN A 58 -11.35 -9.56 6.20
C ASN A 58 -10.89 -8.15 5.76
N LEU A 59 -9.60 -8.00 5.42
CA LEU A 59 -9.05 -6.82 4.76
C LEU A 59 -9.41 -6.86 3.27
N ASN A 60 -9.56 -5.70 2.62
CA ASN A 60 -9.77 -5.68 1.18
C ASN A 60 -8.49 -6.11 0.43
N PHE A 61 -8.58 -6.25 -0.90
CA PHE A 61 -7.46 -6.71 -1.71
C PHE A 61 -6.19 -5.85 -1.52
N PHE A 62 -6.28 -4.52 -1.66
CA PHE A 62 -5.13 -3.64 -1.56
C PHE A 62 -4.63 -3.52 -0.11
N ASP A 63 -5.53 -3.36 0.86
CA ASP A 63 -5.17 -3.24 2.28
C ASP A 63 -4.40 -4.46 2.78
N SER A 64 -4.80 -5.66 2.34
CA SER A 64 -4.10 -6.88 2.71
C SER A 64 -2.66 -6.93 2.16
N HIS A 65 -2.40 -6.34 0.98
CA HIS A 65 -1.05 -6.23 0.43
C HIS A 65 -0.23 -5.16 1.14
N TYR A 66 -0.84 -4.03 1.53
CA TYR A 66 -0.16 -2.99 2.30
C TYR A 66 0.23 -3.48 3.69
N ALA A 67 -0.68 -4.16 4.38
CA ALA A 67 -0.39 -4.80 5.66
C ALA A 67 0.72 -5.84 5.54
N ALA A 68 0.65 -6.72 4.54
CA ALA A 68 1.70 -7.72 4.30
C ALA A 68 3.06 -7.09 4.00
N THR A 69 3.10 -6.05 3.15
CA THR A 69 4.33 -5.32 2.83
C THR A 69 4.94 -4.73 4.11
N ALA A 70 4.14 -4.01 4.91
CA ALA A 70 4.62 -3.39 6.14
C ALA A 70 5.12 -4.43 7.16
N LEU A 71 4.43 -5.57 7.30
CA LEU A 71 4.86 -6.67 8.19
C LEU A 71 6.22 -7.27 7.82
N THR A 72 6.58 -7.25 6.52
CA THR A 72 7.89 -7.70 6.02
C THR A 72 9.00 -6.64 6.14
N LEU A 73 8.65 -5.41 6.52
CA LEU A 73 9.58 -4.29 6.71
C LEU A 73 9.74 -3.99 8.21
N ASP A 74 9.48 -2.73 8.62
CA ASP A 74 9.60 -2.25 9.98
C ASP A 74 8.30 -2.39 10.79
N ARG A 75 7.29 -3.04 10.21
CA ARG A 75 5.95 -3.27 10.79
C ARG A 75 5.19 -1.98 11.08
N LYS A 76 5.50 -0.89 10.39
CA LYS A 76 4.76 0.37 10.48
C LYS A 76 4.03 0.64 9.18
N ILE A 77 2.81 1.16 9.29
CA ILE A 77 2.03 1.66 8.16
C ILE A 77 1.53 3.06 8.48
N ILE A 78 1.70 3.99 7.53
CA ILE A 78 1.13 5.33 7.62
C ILE A 78 -0.21 5.30 6.91
N SER A 79 -1.32 5.43 7.64
CA SER A 79 -2.65 5.34 7.04
C SER A 79 -3.74 6.04 7.87
N PHE A 80 -4.73 6.60 7.17
CA PHE A 80 -5.96 7.07 7.80
C PHE A 80 -6.89 5.92 8.20
N ASP A 81 -6.78 4.76 7.54
CA ASP A 81 -7.67 3.64 7.78
C ASP A 81 -7.39 2.97 9.14
N GLN A 82 -8.45 2.79 9.92
CA GLN A 82 -8.41 2.14 11.21
C GLN A 82 -8.39 0.61 11.09
N SER A 83 -8.69 0.05 9.92
CA SER A 83 -8.69 -1.38 9.65
C SER A 83 -7.31 -2.04 9.86
N TYR A 84 -6.23 -1.26 9.84
CA TYR A 84 -4.88 -1.74 10.16
C TYR A 84 -4.65 -1.98 11.66
N GLY A 85 -5.44 -1.36 12.55
CA GLY A 85 -5.31 -1.54 14.00
C GLY A 85 -5.63 -2.96 14.50
N ARG A 86 -6.34 -3.75 13.69
CA ARG A 86 -6.63 -5.18 13.98
C ARG A 86 -5.58 -6.14 13.43
N VAL A 87 -4.55 -5.66 12.73
CA VAL A 87 -3.49 -6.52 12.17
C VAL A 87 -2.44 -6.83 13.24
N PRO A 88 -2.29 -8.09 13.67
CA PRO A 88 -1.35 -8.44 14.73
C PRO A 88 0.09 -8.08 14.35
N GLY A 89 0.78 -7.39 15.25
CA GLY A 89 2.18 -7.00 15.06
C GLY A 89 2.40 -5.81 14.12
N LEU A 90 1.35 -5.20 13.58
CA LEU A 90 1.43 -3.99 12.75
C LEU A 90 1.13 -2.73 13.58
N ILE A 91 1.93 -1.69 13.42
CA ILE A 91 1.74 -0.39 14.04
C ILE A 91 1.18 0.57 12.99
N CYS A 92 -0.06 1.04 13.18
CA CYS A 92 -0.65 2.07 12.33
C CYS A 92 -0.33 3.46 12.89
N ILE A 93 0.38 4.26 12.11
CA ILE A 93 0.75 5.65 12.42
C ILE A 93 -0.20 6.56 11.64
N LYS A 94 -0.75 7.55 12.35
CA LYS A 94 -1.64 8.54 11.75
C LYS A 94 -0.84 9.58 10.98
N PRO A 95 -1.17 9.89 9.70
CA PRO A 95 -0.43 10.85 8.90
C PRO A 95 -0.28 12.22 9.56
N GLU A 96 -1.29 12.67 10.31
CA GLU A 96 -1.29 13.95 11.03
C GLU A 96 -0.31 14.04 12.21
N THR A 97 0.39 12.95 12.54
CA THR A 97 1.39 12.88 13.62
C THR A 97 2.84 12.91 13.12
N ILE A 98 3.05 13.08 11.81
CA ILE A 98 4.35 13.05 11.13
C ILE A 98 4.69 14.42 10.54
#